data_AF-A0A3A5T3W8-F1
#
_entry.id   AF-A0A3A5T3W8-F1
#
_cell.length_a   1.000
_cell.length_b   1.000
_cell.length_c   1.000
_cell.angle_alpha   90.00
_cell.angle_beta   90.00
_cell.angle_gamma   90.00
#
_symmetry.space_group_name_H-M   'P 1'
#
loop_
_entity.id
_entity.type
_entity.pdbx_description
1 polymer ?
#
loop_
_entity_poly.entity_id
_entity_poly.type
_entity_poly.pdbx_seq_one_letter_code
_entity_poly.pdbx_strand_id
1 'polypeptide(L)'
;MFLRNTISNKNKILFWDNIFFWVRSYTPKGGYAHRAYGVITLIQYVYLLLIISIVVNCLDWETALWIYSNQKNIIFAVGIIFPLLFFANSLIYNDHKYQSLDDKFMQITSGKKKKLKRTFFIVLGITAIIVFIEIKLFHLFEENFIQYP
;
A
#
# COMPACT_ATOMS: atom_id res chain seq x y z
N MET A 1 26.42 0.66 -28.03
CA MET A 1 25.61 1.57 -27.17
C MET A 1 24.15 1.12 -27.05
N PHE A 2 23.49 0.66 -28.14
CA PHE A 2 22.10 0.18 -28.14
C PHE A 2 21.78 -1.01 -27.21
N LEU A 3 22.66 -2.01 -27.14
CA LEU A 3 22.49 -3.22 -26.28
C LEU A 3 22.45 -2.90 -24.78
N ARG A 4 23.11 -1.84 -24.33
CA ARG A 4 23.14 -1.44 -22.91
C ARG A 4 21.80 -0.85 -22.46
N ASN A 5 21.12 -0.13 -23.34
CA ASN A 5 19.83 0.49 -23.04
C ASN A 5 18.67 -0.52 -23.04
N THR A 6 18.71 -1.54 -23.91
CA THR A 6 17.70 -2.62 -23.90
C THR A 6 17.82 -3.52 -22.68
N ILE A 7 19.04 -3.82 -22.21
CA ILE A 7 19.28 -4.56 -20.95
C ILE A 7 18.89 -3.71 -19.72
N SER A 8 19.22 -2.42 -19.74
CA SER A 8 18.89 -1.48 -18.65
C SER A 8 17.38 -1.37 -18.40
N ASN A 9 16.57 -1.31 -19.47
CA ASN A 9 15.11 -1.26 -19.36
C ASN A 9 14.49 -2.60 -18.93
N LYS A 10 15.10 -3.74 -19.31
CA LYS A 10 14.66 -5.09 -18.87
C LYS A 10 14.79 -5.31 -17.35
N ASN A 11 15.72 -4.59 -16.71
CA ASN A 11 16.06 -4.71 -15.29
C ASN A 11 15.49 -3.59 -14.41
N LYS A 12 14.47 -2.88 -14.90
CA LYS A 12 13.72 -1.90 -14.10
C LYS A 12 12.75 -2.65 -13.19
N ILE A 13 13.01 -2.57 -11.89
CA ILE A 13 12.09 -3.08 -10.87
C ILE A 13 11.12 -1.94 -10.55
N LEU A 14 9.82 -2.22 -10.70
CA LEU A 14 8.76 -1.29 -10.33
C LEU A 14 8.73 -1.11 -8.80
N PHE A 15 8.17 0.01 -8.36
CA PHE A 15 8.09 0.32 -6.93
C PHE A 15 7.36 -0.81 -6.15
N TRP A 16 6.15 -1.16 -6.57
CA TRP A 16 5.37 -2.24 -5.92
C TRP A 16 6.02 -3.62 -6.06
N ASP A 17 6.68 -3.90 -7.18
CA ASP A 17 7.45 -5.12 -7.38
C ASP A 17 8.61 -5.24 -6.37
N ASN A 18 9.25 -4.12 -6.02
CA ASN A 18 10.27 -4.08 -4.98
C ASN A 18 9.69 -4.38 -3.61
N ILE A 19 8.59 -3.72 -3.24
CA ILE A 19 7.94 -3.93 -1.94
C ILE A 19 7.48 -5.39 -1.84
N PHE A 20 6.84 -5.91 -2.89
CA PHE A 20 6.39 -7.30 -2.98
C PHE A 20 7.52 -8.29 -2.71
N PHE A 21 8.65 -8.13 -3.40
CA PHE A 21 9.78 -9.04 -3.26
C PHE A 21 10.28 -9.09 -1.82
N TRP A 22 10.45 -7.93 -1.16
CA TRP A 22 10.95 -7.89 0.20
C TRP A 22 9.93 -8.42 1.21
N VAL A 23 8.65 -8.07 1.09
CA VAL A 23 7.58 -8.66 1.92
C VAL A 23 7.60 -10.19 1.83
N ARG A 24 7.64 -10.73 0.60
CA ARG A 24 7.71 -12.17 0.37
C ARG A 24 8.98 -12.77 0.98
N SER A 25 10.14 -12.11 0.85
CA SER A 25 11.41 -12.61 1.38
C SER A 25 11.46 -12.71 2.91
N TYR A 26 10.68 -11.89 3.62
CA TYR A 26 10.54 -11.94 5.09
C TYR A 26 9.35 -12.81 5.54
N THR A 27 8.53 -13.28 4.62
CA THR A 27 7.48 -14.25 4.93
C THR A 27 8.10 -15.65 5.03
N PRO A 28 7.83 -16.45 6.09
CA PRO A 28 8.43 -17.76 6.27
C PRO A 28 8.30 -18.67 5.04
N LYS A 29 9.38 -19.37 4.68
CA LYS A 29 9.38 -20.35 3.58
C LYS A 29 8.38 -21.47 3.90
N GLY A 30 7.24 -21.46 3.22
CA GLY A 30 6.11 -22.36 3.47
C GLY A 30 4.77 -21.65 3.66
N GLY A 31 4.78 -20.33 3.89
CA GLY A 31 3.56 -19.52 3.93
C GLY A 31 3.24 -18.93 2.56
N TYR A 32 2.21 -19.47 1.91
CA TYR A 32 1.62 -19.09 0.63
C TYR A 32 1.84 -17.63 0.19
N ALA A 33 2.10 -17.43 -1.10
CA ALA A 33 2.24 -16.13 -1.75
C ALA A 33 1.06 -15.16 -1.48
N HIS A 34 -0.09 -15.70 -1.07
CA HIS A 34 -1.24 -15.02 -0.50
C HIS A 34 -0.91 -13.99 0.59
N ARG A 35 0.10 -14.26 1.42
CA ARG A 35 0.49 -13.35 2.51
C ARG A 35 1.18 -12.09 1.99
N ALA A 36 1.98 -12.22 0.93
CA ALA A 36 2.78 -11.11 0.42
C ALA A 36 1.91 -10.05 -0.27
N TYR A 37 0.97 -10.46 -1.11
CA TYR A 37 0.05 -9.50 -1.72
C TYR A 37 -1.01 -9.00 -0.74
N GLY A 38 -1.35 -9.76 0.31
CA GLY A 38 -2.19 -9.26 1.42
C GLY A 38 -1.54 -8.08 2.14
N VAL A 39 -0.24 -8.17 2.46
CA VAL A 39 0.50 -7.05 3.08
C VAL A 39 0.59 -5.84 2.14
N ILE A 40 0.82 -6.04 0.84
CA ILE A 40 0.80 -4.91 -0.11
C ILE A 40 -0.59 -4.27 -0.18
N THR A 41 -1.64 -5.08 -0.19
CA THR A 41 -3.02 -4.61 -0.19
C THR A 41 -3.26 -3.75 1.04
N LEU A 42 -2.81 -4.19 2.22
CA LEU A 42 -2.92 -3.41 3.45
C LEU A 42 -2.17 -2.08 3.35
N ILE A 43 -0.93 -2.08 2.85
CA ILE A 43 -0.15 -0.85 2.65
C ILE A 43 -0.90 0.10 1.70
N GLN A 44 -1.31 -0.38 0.53
CA GLN A 44 -2.08 0.41 -0.45
C GLN A 44 -3.36 0.98 0.15
N TYR A 45 -4.08 0.15 0.93
CA TYR A 45 -5.31 0.54 1.59
C TYR A 45 -5.09 1.67 2.61
N VAL A 46 -4.04 1.59 3.43
CA VAL A 46 -3.62 2.66 4.35
C VAL A 46 -3.34 3.98 3.59
N TYR A 47 -2.65 3.92 2.46
CA TYR A 47 -2.42 5.15 1.67
C TYR A 47 -3.72 5.73 1.09
N LEU A 48 -4.70 4.90 0.71
CA LEU A 48 -6.00 5.37 0.24
C LEU A 48 -6.84 5.96 1.37
N LEU A 49 -6.86 5.30 2.53
CA LEU A 49 -7.54 5.78 3.72
C LEU A 49 -6.99 7.15 4.13
N LEU A 50 -5.68 7.37 4.09
CA LEU A 50 -5.09 8.68 4.36
C LEU A 50 -5.66 9.77 3.45
N ILE A 51 -5.77 9.50 2.15
CA ILE A 51 -6.33 10.46 1.19
C ILE A 51 -7.79 10.76 1.55
N ILE A 52 -8.58 9.72 1.86
CA ILE A 52 -9.98 9.86 2.29
C ILE A 52 -10.05 10.69 3.58
N SER A 53 -9.23 10.38 4.59
CA SER A 53 -9.18 11.09 5.86
C SER A 53 -8.83 12.57 5.70
N ILE A 54 -7.85 12.90 4.84
CA ILE A 54 -7.50 14.29 4.52
C ILE A 54 -8.70 14.99 3.85
N VAL A 55 -9.29 14.38 2.82
CA VAL A 55 -10.44 14.96 2.12
C VAL A 55 -11.58 15.21 3.09
N VAL A 56 -11.95 14.23 3.91
CA VAL A 56 -13.04 14.33 4.89
C VAL A 56 -12.80 15.45 5.91
N ASN A 57 -11.56 15.63 6.38
CA ASN A 57 -11.20 16.71 7.30
C ASN A 57 -11.14 18.10 6.62
N CYS A 58 -11.14 18.16 5.29
CA CYS A 58 -11.16 19.41 4.53
C CYS A 58 -12.55 19.80 4.00
N LEU A 59 -13.58 18.99 4.24
CA LEU A 59 -14.95 19.28 3.82
C LEU A 59 -15.57 20.39 4.67
N ASP A 60 -16.56 21.08 4.11
CA ASP A 60 -17.42 21.98 4.85
C ASP A 60 -18.28 21.22 5.88
N TRP A 61 -18.78 21.95 6.88
CA TRP A 61 -19.53 21.39 8.00
C TRP A 61 -20.76 20.59 7.56
N GLU A 62 -21.51 21.07 6.58
CA GLU A 62 -22.76 20.42 6.13
C GLU A 62 -22.46 19.06 5.48
N THR A 63 -21.48 19.02 4.57
CA THR A 63 -21.05 17.77 3.93
C THR A 63 -20.44 16.80 4.96
N ALA A 64 -19.63 17.30 5.88
CA ALA A 64 -18.99 16.47 6.90
C ALA A 64 -20.01 15.89 7.91
N LEU A 65 -21.05 16.65 8.27
CA LEU A 65 -22.17 16.18 9.08
C LEU A 65 -22.99 15.10 8.36
N TRP A 66 -23.20 15.25 7.05
CA TRP A 66 -23.87 14.23 6.24
C TRP A 66 -23.09 12.91 6.24
N ILE A 67 -21.75 13.00 6.12
CA ILE A 67 -20.85 11.83 6.20
C ILE A 67 -20.95 11.17 7.57
N TYR A 68 -20.87 11.95 8.65
CA TYR A 68 -20.98 11.45 10.02
C TYR A 68 -22.33 10.75 10.26
N SER A 69 -23.43 11.35 9.80
CA SER A 69 -24.78 10.79 9.91
C SER A 69 -24.94 9.49 9.13
N ASN A 70 -24.23 9.34 8.00
CA ASN A 70 -24.24 8.15 7.14
C ASN A 70 -23.01 7.24 7.33
N GLN A 71 -22.30 7.38 8.45
CA GLN A 71 -21.00 6.73 8.70
C GLN A 71 -21.00 5.23 8.40
N LYS A 72 -22.08 4.49 8.71
CA LYS A 72 -22.16 3.05 8.46
C LYS A 72 -22.07 2.70 6.97
N ASN A 73 -22.77 3.46 6.12
CA ASN A 73 -22.76 3.26 4.67
C ASN A 73 -21.40 3.62 4.07
N ILE A 74 -20.77 4.68 4.60
CA ILE A 74 -19.46 5.15 4.14
C ILE A 74 -18.37 4.16 4.54
N ILE A 75 -18.36 3.70 5.79
CA ILE A 75 -17.44 2.66 6.27
C ILE A 75 -17.60 1.39 5.42
N PHE A 76 -18.82 0.99 5.07
CA PHE A 76 -19.05 -0.15 4.19
C PHE A 76 -18.49 0.09 2.78
N ALA A 77 -18.76 1.26 2.17
CA ALA A 77 -18.26 1.60 0.84
C ALA A 77 -16.71 1.64 0.79
N VAL A 78 -16.08 2.27 1.78
CA VAL A 78 -14.62 2.33 1.92
C VAL A 78 -14.05 0.95 2.27
N GLY A 79 -14.79 0.14 3.02
CA GLY A 79 -14.43 -1.24 3.36
C GLY A 79 -14.35 -2.15 2.14
N ILE A 80 -15.26 -2.00 1.16
CA ILE A 80 -15.26 -2.78 -0.09
C ILE A 80 -14.01 -2.54 -0.95
N ILE A 81 -13.33 -1.40 -0.80
CA ILE A 81 -12.09 -1.11 -1.53
C ILE A 81 -11.00 -2.14 -1.17
N PHE A 82 -10.95 -2.62 0.07
CA PHE A 82 -9.96 -3.61 0.52
C PHE A 82 -10.04 -4.94 -0.26
N PRO A 83 -11.17 -5.67 -0.31
CA PRO A 83 -11.26 -6.91 -1.08
C PRO A 83 -11.06 -6.69 -2.59
N LEU A 84 -11.44 -5.54 -3.15
CA LEU A 84 -11.16 -5.21 -4.54
C LEU A 84 -9.66 -5.08 -4.80
N LEU A 85 -8.93 -4.35 -3.95
CA LEU A 85 -7.47 -4.27 -4.03
C LEU A 85 -6.81 -5.63 -3.80
N PHE A 86 -7.31 -6.41 -2.86
CA PHE A 86 -6.81 -7.76 -2.59
C PHE A 86 -6.91 -8.64 -3.83
N PHE A 87 -8.07 -8.63 -4.49
CA PHE A 87 -8.30 -9.37 -5.72
C PHE A 87 -7.42 -8.86 -6.86
N ALA A 88 -7.34 -7.55 -7.07
CA ALA A 88 -6.48 -6.95 -8.09
C ALA A 88 -5.00 -7.33 -7.89
N ASN A 89 -4.49 -7.25 -6.66
CA ASN A 89 -3.14 -7.67 -6.34
C ASN A 89 -2.94 -9.18 -6.56
N SER A 90 -3.94 -10.02 -6.25
CA SER A 90 -3.85 -11.47 -6.50
C SER A 90 -3.73 -11.81 -8.00
N LEU A 91 -4.34 -10.99 -8.87
CA LEU A 91 -4.23 -11.15 -10.33
C LEU A 91 -2.86 -10.69 -10.86
N ILE A 92 -2.35 -9.57 -10.34
CA ILE A 92 -1.05 -9.01 -10.75
C ILE A 92 0.10 -9.92 -10.31
N TYR A 93 0.00 -10.42 -9.08
CA TYR A 93 1.01 -11.22 -8.41
C TYR A 93 0.63 -12.70 -8.52
N ASN A 94 0.74 -13.25 -9.71
CA ASN A 94 0.61 -14.69 -9.96
C ASN A 94 1.98 -15.40 -9.91
N ASP A 95 1.98 -16.74 -9.98
CA ASP A 95 3.21 -17.54 -9.94
C ASP A 95 4.24 -17.14 -11.00
N HIS A 96 3.77 -16.77 -12.18
CA HIS A 96 4.61 -16.33 -13.28
C HIS A 96 5.33 -15.01 -12.98
N LYS A 97 4.62 -14.06 -12.36
CA LYS A 97 5.18 -12.78 -11.90
C LYS A 97 6.21 -13.02 -10.79
N TYR A 98 5.99 -13.99 -9.90
CA TYR A 98 6.95 -14.34 -8.83
C TYR A 98 8.27 -14.83 -9.37
N GLN A 99 8.24 -15.81 -10.27
CA GLN A 99 9.44 -16.35 -10.89
C GLN A 99 10.21 -15.26 -11.64
N SER A 100 9.49 -14.44 -12.42
CA SER A 100 10.09 -13.32 -13.13
C SER A 100 10.76 -12.30 -12.19
N LEU A 101 10.19 -12.05 -11.01
CA LEU A 101 10.79 -11.17 -10.02
C LEU A 101 12.02 -11.78 -9.37
N ASP A 102 11.99 -13.06 -9.01
CA ASP A 102 13.14 -13.76 -8.44
C ASP A 102 14.34 -13.72 -9.41
N ASP A 103 14.11 -14.02 -10.69
CA ASP A 103 15.13 -13.96 -11.74
C ASP A 103 15.73 -12.55 -11.88
N LYS A 104 14.86 -11.53 -11.89
CA LYS A 104 15.31 -10.12 -11.95
C LYS A 104 16.13 -9.73 -10.74
N PHE A 105 15.75 -10.18 -9.54
CA PHE A 105 16.48 -9.87 -8.31
C PHE A 105 17.80 -10.64 -8.19
N MET A 106 17.93 -11.83 -8.80
CA MET A 106 19.20 -12.55 -8.90
C MET A 106 20.20 -11.85 -9.82
N GLN A 107 19.72 -11.19 -10.88
CA GLN A 107 20.57 -10.48 -11.85
C GLN A 107 21.01 -9.07 -11.38
N ILE A 108 20.51 -8.60 -10.23
CA ILE A 108 20.80 -7.26 -9.70
C ILE A 108 22.06 -7.27 -8.83
N THR A 109 22.94 -6.29 -9.05
CA THR A 109 24.14 -6.06 -8.22
C THR A 109 23.80 -5.78 -6.75
N SER A 110 24.67 -6.23 -5.84
CA SER A 110 24.51 -6.09 -4.39
C SER A 110 24.25 -4.64 -3.94
N GLY A 111 24.92 -3.66 -4.56
CA GLY A 111 24.71 -2.23 -4.29
C GLY A 111 23.29 -1.75 -4.62
N LYS A 112 22.73 -2.16 -5.77
CA LYS A 112 21.35 -1.81 -6.15
C LYS A 112 20.34 -2.56 -5.29
N LYS A 113 20.61 -3.82 -4.94
CA LYS A 113 19.79 -4.60 -3.98
C LYS A 113 19.72 -3.92 -2.60
N LYS A 114 20.84 -3.37 -2.10
CA LYS A 114 20.87 -2.60 -0.84
C LYS A 114 20.00 -1.33 -0.91
N LYS A 115 20.03 -0.60 -2.03
CA LYS A 115 19.14 0.57 -2.24
C LYS A 115 17.67 0.17 -2.24
N LEU A 116 17.31 -0.86 -2.99
CA LEU A 116 15.96 -1.42 -3.06
C LEU A 116 15.44 -1.88 -1.68
N LYS A 117 16.30 -2.55 -0.90
CA LYS A 117 16.02 -2.93 0.49
C LYS A 117 15.80 -1.72 1.40
N ARG A 118 16.61 -0.67 1.24
CA ARG A 118 16.43 0.59 2.00
C ARG A 118 15.10 1.25 1.67
N THR A 119 14.71 1.31 0.39
CA THR A 119 13.40 1.83 -0.02
C THR A 119 12.27 1.05 0.65
N PHE A 120 12.36 -0.28 0.73
CA PHE A 120 11.37 -1.09 1.43
C PHE A 120 11.19 -0.69 2.90
N PHE A 121 12.29 -0.56 3.67
CA PHE A 121 12.20 -0.15 5.07
C PHE A 121 11.69 1.29 5.26
N ILE A 122 12.06 2.20 4.35
CA ILE A 122 11.53 3.57 4.36
C ILE A 122 10.00 3.54 4.17
N VAL A 123 9.50 2.76 3.21
CA VAL A 123 8.06 2.64 2.97
C VAL A 123 7.35 2.06 4.19
N LEU A 124 7.89 1.02 4.83
CA LEU A 124 7.31 0.50 6.07
C LEU A 124 7.28 1.56 7.19
N GLY A 125 8.36 2.30 7.37
CA GLY A 125 8.42 3.38 8.37
C GLY A 125 7.40 4.49 8.09
N ILE A 126 7.30 4.93 6.84
CA ILE A 126 6.30 5.93 6.42
C ILE A 126 4.88 5.38 6.62
N THR A 127 4.63 4.12 6.27
CA THR A 127 3.30 3.50 6.45
C THR A 127 2.90 3.51 7.92
N ALA A 128 3.82 3.20 8.85
CA ALA A 128 3.55 3.26 10.28
C ALA A 128 3.22 4.69 10.77
N ILE A 129 3.94 5.69 10.26
CA ILE A 129 3.66 7.11 10.56
C ILE A 129 2.28 7.51 10.02
N ILE A 130 1.92 7.06 8.82
CA ILE A 130 0.61 7.33 8.22
C ILE A 130 -0.50 6.75 9.09
N VAL A 131 -0.39 5.51 9.52
CA VAL A 131 -1.39 4.90 10.43
C VAL A 131 -1.56 5.74 11.70
N PHE A 132 -0.48 6.26 12.27
CA PHE A 132 -0.56 7.16 13.42
C PHE A 132 -1.28 8.47 13.09
N ILE A 133 -0.99 9.07 11.93
CA ILE A 133 -1.67 10.28 11.44
C ILE A 133 -3.16 10.01 11.21
N GLU A 134 -3.52 8.88 10.63
CA GLU A 134 -4.92 8.50 10.38
C GLU A 134 -5.71 8.38 11.68
N ILE A 135 -5.14 7.73 12.70
CA ILE A 135 -5.75 7.66 14.04
C ILE A 135 -5.99 9.07 14.58
N LYS A 136 -5.03 9.99 14.42
CA LYS A 136 -5.17 11.38 14.86
C LYS A 136 -6.23 12.15 14.06
N LEU A 137 -6.27 11.99 12.74
CA LEU A 137 -7.28 12.62 11.88
C LEU A 137 -8.68 12.09 12.15
N PHE A 138 -8.81 10.80 12.48
CA PHE A 138 -10.08 10.21 12.86
C PHE A 138 -10.60 10.78 14.18
N HIS A 139 -9.74 10.86 15.20
CA HIS A 139 -10.10 11.50 16.47
C HIS A 139 -10.46 12.98 16.31
N LEU A 140 -9.69 13.73 15.52
CA LEU A 140 -9.99 15.13 15.23
C LEU A 140 -11.36 15.29 14.56
N PHE A 141 -11.66 14.43 13.59
CA PHE A 141 -12.97 14.42 12.94
C PHE A 141 -14.08 14.15 13.95
N GLU A 142 -13.94 13.11 14.79
CA GLU A 142 -14.94 12.75 15.80
C GLU A 142 -15.17 13.86 16.85
N GLU A 143 -14.11 14.49 17.36
CA GLU A 143 -14.20 15.59 18.33
C GLU A 143 -15.01 16.78 17.78
N ASN A 144 -14.84 17.10 16.49
CA ASN A 144 -15.58 18.18 15.84
C ASN A 144 -17.10 17.94 15.81
N PHE A 145 -17.56 16.67 15.83
CA PHE A 145 -18.99 16.32 15.83
C PHE A 145 -19.55 16.01 17.23
N ILE A 146 -18.72 15.69 18.22
CA ILE A 146 -19.16 15.52 19.62
C ILE A 146 -19.45 16.88 20.29
N GLN A 147 -18.80 17.97 19.86
CA GLN A 147 -18.96 19.29 20.47
C GLN A 147 -20.19 20.10 20.02
N TYR A 148 -20.93 19.66 19.00
CA TYR A 148 -22.14 20.32 18.53
C TYR A 148 -23.34 19.35 18.56
N PRO A 149 -24.11 19.30 19.67
CA PRO A 149 -25.38 18.58 19.73
C PRO A 149 -26.48 19.22 18.88
#